data_AF-A0A543KST3-F1
#
_entry.id   AF-A0A543KST3-F1
#
_cell.length_a   1.000
_cell.length_b   1.000
_cell.length_c   1.000
_cell.angle_alpha   90.00
_cell.angle_beta   90.00
_cell.angle_gamma   90.00
#
_symmetry.space_group_name_H-M   'P 1'
#
loop_
_entity.id
_entity.type
_entity.pdbx_description
1 polymer ?
#
loop_
_entity_poly.entity_id
_entity_poly.type
_entity_poly.pdbx_seq_one_letter_code
_entity_poly.pdbx_strand_id
1 'polypeptide(L)'
;MAGGASTVIVGALTVGVFGFIGSLDEDPRGARAAPAPTAQRLAASDAQAADAPTFDVAAAADEAMTTLAGYSDAARATEDALYEASEVLRATATAAEADAALAATAQAADAVRADAEAYRASLVEASAATNTQPTGGDVAAQMSYLHQYVFDYNSAQWGDYNPYGGDCTNYAS
;
A
#
# COMPACT_ATOMS: atom_id res chain seq x y z
N MET A 1 -34.26 12.10 21.79
CA MET A 1 -33.31 12.01 20.67
C MET A 1 -32.26 10.99 21.05
N ALA A 2 -32.31 9.83 20.42
CA ALA A 2 -31.38 8.73 20.63
C ALA A 2 -30.19 8.91 19.70
N GLY A 3 -28.97 8.88 20.22
CA GLY A 3 -27.72 8.89 19.45
C GLY A 3 -26.74 7.98 20.17
N GLY A 4 -26.53 6.80 19.60
CA GLY A 4 -25.90 5.65 20.25
C GLY A 4 -24.42 5.83 20.59
N ALA A 5 -24.04 5.21 21.71
CA ALA A 5 -22.66 5.00 22.11
C ALA A 5 -22.00 3.99 21.15
N SER A 6 -21.03 4.43 20.35
CA SER A 6 -20.14 3.54 19.61
C SER A 6 -19.31 2.73 20.59
N THR A 7 -19.70 1.47 20.76
CA THR A 7 -18.98 0.49 21.54
C THR A 7 -17.97 -0.18 20.61
N VAL A 8 -16.67 0.11 20.80
CA VAL A 8 -15.60 -0.64 20.14
C VAL A 8 -15.50 -1.99 20.85
N ILE A 9 -16.04 -3.03 20.22
CA ILE A 9 -15.88 -4.41 20.70
C ILE A 9 -14.48 -4.87 20.26
N VAL A 10 -13.53 -4.84 21.20
CA VAL A 10 -12.25 -5.53 21.05
C VAL A 10 -12.52 -7.02 21.25
N GLY A 11 -12.75 -7.73 20.14
CA GLY A 11 -12.87 -9.19 20.11
C GLY A 11 -11.51 -9.84 20.26
N ALA A 12 -11.35 -10.64 21.31
CA ALA A 12 -10.11 -11.33 21.66
C ALA A 12 -9.62 -12.27 20.55
N LEU A 13 -8.37 -12.07 20.10
CA LEU A 13 -7.65 -13.00 19.24
C LEU A 13 -7.11 -14.15 20.12
N THR A 14 -7.84 -15.26 20.18
CA THR A 14 -7.30 -16.52 20.73
C THR A 14 -6.26 -17.07 19.77
N VAL A 15 -4.98 -16.86 20.09
CA VAL A 15 -3.85 -17.52 19.42
C VAL A 15 -3.93 -19.01 19.70
N GLY A 16 -4.47 -19.77 18.76
CA GLY A 16 -4.42 -21.23 18.75
C GLY A 16 -3.02 -21.70 18.40
N VAL A 17 -2.15 -21.84 19.39
CA VAL A 17 -0.90 -22.61 19.27
C VAL A 17 -1.26 -24.09 19.20
N PHE A 18 -1.40 -24.64 17.98
CA PHE A 18 -1.35 -26.07 17.75
C PHE A 18 -0.44 -26.37 16.56
N GLY A 19 0.86 -26.48 16.87
CA GLY A 19 1.90 -26.94 15.97
C GLY A 19 2.88 -27.82 16.76
N PHE A 20 2.54 -29.09 16.85
CA PHE A 20 3.27 -30.16 17.53
C PHE A 20 4.72 -30.25 17.02
N ILE A 21 5.70 -29.91 17.87
CA ILE A 21 7.12 -30.23 17.64
C ILE A 21 7.28 -31.74 17.86
N GLY A 22 7.14 -32.51 16.79
CA GLY A 22 7.53 -33.91 16.73
C GLY A 22 8.87 -34.04 16.01
N SER A 23 9.95 -34.07 16.81
CA SER A 23 11.20 -34.84 16.62
C SER A 23 11.65 -35.12 15.17
N LEU A 24 12.75 -34.49 14.78
CA LEU A 24 13.70 -35.03 13.81
C LEU A 24 14.80 -35.81 14.56
N ASP A 25 15.35 -36.80 13.86
CA ASP A 25 16.39 -37.78 14.21
C ASP A 25 15.94 -38.96 15.12
N GLU A 26 16.04 -40.25 14.74
CA GLU A 26 16.98 -40.92 13.83
C GLU A 26 16.46 -42.27 13.26
N ASP A 27 17.11 -42.72 12.18
CA ASP A 27 17.31 -44.09 11.65
C ASP A 27 16.57 -44.53 10.35
N PRO A 28 17.29 -45.03 9.32
CA PRO A 28 16.75 -45.36 8.01
C PRO A 28 16.36 -46.85 7.93
N ARG A 29 15.31 -47.12 7.14
CA ARG A 29 14.73 -48.43 6.73
C ARG A 29 13.38 -48.71 7.37
N GLY A 30 12.35 -48.16 6.74
CA GLY A 30 10.98 -48.62 6.90
C GLY A 30 10.08 -47.74 6.07
N ALA A 31 9.70 -48.18 4.87
CA ALA A 31 8.62 -47.56 4.12
C ALA A 31 7.30 -47.79 4.89
N ARG A 32 7.06 -46.98 5.92
CA ARG A 32 5.77 -46.88 6.58
C ARG A 32 4.91 -46.03 5.65
N ALA A 33 3.95 -46.66 4.99
CA ALA A 33 2.91 -45.94 4.26
C ALA A 33 2.36 -44.85 5.19
N ALA A 34 2.40 -43.58 4.73
CA ALA A 34 1.78 -42.50 5.45
C ALA A 34 0.33 -42.89 5.75
N PRO A 35 -0.16 -42.72 7.00
CA PRO A 35 -1.54 -43.05 7.31
C PRO A 35 -2.44 -42.27 6.36
N ALA A 36 -3.35 -42.98 5.68
CA ALA A 36 -4.35 -42.35 4.84
C ALA A 36 -5.06 -41.25 5.67
N PRO A 37 -5.28 -40.05 5.10
CA PRO A 37 -5.99 -39.00 5.82
C PRO A 37 -7.33 -39.58 6.29
N THR A 38 -7.64 -39.39 7.57
CA THR A 38 -8.90 -39.86 8.13
C THR A 38 -10.05 -39.15 7.42
N ALA A 39 -11.22 -39.81 7.27
CA ALA A 39 -12.40 -39.21 6.63
C ALA A 39 -12.78 -37.84 7.22
N GLN A 40 -12.45 -37.62 8.50
CA GLN A 40 -12.64 -36.35 9.19
C GLN A 40 -11.69 -35.23 8.71
N ARG A 41 -10.46 -35.59 8.31
CA ARG A 41 -9.50 -34.66 7.69
C ARG A 41 -9.91 -34.31 6.26
N LEU A 42 -10.41 -35.30 5.50
CA LEU A 42 -10.97 -35.10 4.16
C LEU A 42 -12.22 -34.20 4.19
N ALA A 43 -13.15 -34.45 5.11
CA ALA A 43 -14.35 -33.63 5.27
C ALA A 43 -14.03 -32.19 5.73
N ALA A 44 -13.02 -32.01 6.58
CA ALA A 44 -12.55 -30.68 6.96
C ALA A 44 -11.90 -29.94 5.79
N SER A 45 -11.11 -30.62 4.95
CA SER A 45 -10.53 -30.01 3.74
C SER A 45 -11.59 -29.65 2.70
N ASP A 46 -12.63 -30.47 2.53
CA ASP A 46 -13.72 -30.18 1.59
C ASP A 46 -14.58 -29.00 2.06
N ALA A 47 -14.85 -28.92 3.37
CA ALA A 47 -15.57 -27.78 3.96
C ALA A 47 -14.74 -26.48 3.87
N GLN A 48 -13.43 -26.57 4.09
CA GLN A 48 -12.52 -25.42 3.99
C GLN A 48 -12.30 -24.98 2.54
N ALA A 49 -12.33 -25.90 1.58
CA ALA A 49 -12.31 -25.58 0.16
C ALA A 49 -13.61 -24.91 -0.32
N ALA A 50 -14.76 -25.24 0.30
CA ALA A 50 -16.05 -24.62 -0.03
C ALA A 50 -16.17 -23.17 0.49
N ASP A 51 -15.41 -22.80 1.51
CA ASP A 51 -15.41 -21.46 2.12
C ASP A 51 -14.17 -20.62 1.73
N ALA A 52 -13.31 -21.12 0.84
CA ALA A 52 -12.12 -20.41 0.40
C ALA A 52 -12.46 -19.14 -0.42
N PRO A 53 -11.53 -18.16 -0.52
CA PRO A 53 -11.71 -16.97 -1.36
C PRO A 53 -12.12 -17.33 -2.80
N THR A 54 -13.05 -16.56 -3.35
CA THR A 54 -13.60 -16.78 -4.70
C THR A 54 -12.79 -16.08 -5.81
N PHE A 55 -11.78 -15.32 -5.43
CA PHE A 55 -10.90 -14.57 -6.31
C PHE A 55 -9.43 -14.71 -5.86
N ASP A 56 -8.51 -14.32 -6.73
CA ASP A 56 -7.08 -14.33 -6.44
C ASP A 56 -6.71 -13.16 -5.53
N VAL A 57 -6.64 -13.43 -4.22
CA VAL A 57 -6.29 -12.44 -3.19
C VAL A 57 -4.88 -11.88 -3.35
N ALA A 58 -3.94 -12.66 -3.91
CA ALA A 58 -2.58 -12.20 -4.14
C ALA A 58 -2.53 -11.20 -5.31
N ALA A 59 -3.20 -11.54 -6.42
CA ALA A 59 -3.31 -10.63 -7.57
C ALA A 59 -4.03 -9.33 -7.20
N ALA A 60 -5.11 -9.39 -6.40
CA ALA A 60 -5.83 -8.20 -5.94
C ALA A 60 -4.96 -7.31 -5.02
N ALA A 61 -4.14 -7.90 -4.15
CA ALA A 61 -3.20 -7.16 -3.33
C ALA A 61 -2.06 -6.54 -4.16
N ASP A 62 -1.56 -7.23 -5.19
CA ASP A 62 -0.53 -6.70 -6.10
C ASP A 62 -1.06 -5.53 -6.95
N GLU A 63 -2.32 -5.57 -7.36
CA GLU A 63 -2.99 -4.45 -8.01
C GLU A 63 -3.06 -3.22 -7.09
N ALA A 64 -3.36 -3.42 -5.81
CA ALA A 64 -3.32 -2.36 -4.81
C ALA A 64 -1.91 -1.73 -4.70
N MET A 65 -0.84 -2.54 -4.73
CA MET A 65 0.54 -2.04 -4.72
C MET A 65 0.91 -1.25 -5.98
N THR A 66 0.27 -1.54 -7.11
CA THR A 66 0.43 -0.72 -8.33
C THR A 66 -0.12 0.70 -8.13
N THR A 67 -1.12 0.90 -7.27
CA THR A 67 -1.61 2.24 -6.92
C THR A 67 -0.53 3.07 -6.20
N LEU A 68 0.25 2.48 -5.29
CA LEU A 68 1.35 3.20 -4.62
C LEU A 68 2.39 3.71 -5.62
N ALA A 69 2.72 2.92 -6.65
CA ALA A 69 3.68 3.34 -7.67
C ALA A 69 3.21 4.57 -8.48
N GLY A 70 1.90 4.75 -8.67
CA GLY A 70 1.33 5.88 -9.41
C GLY A 70 1.03 7.14 -8.57
N TYR A 71 1.01 6.99 -7.25
CA TYR A 71 0.58 8.02 -6.30
C TYR A 71 1.50 8.07 -5.08
N SER A 72 2.82 7.88 -5.30
CA SER A 72 3.85 7.85 -4.25
C SER A 72 4.13 9.22 -3.61
N ASP A 73 3.40 10.25 -4.01
CA ASP A 73 3.38 11.58 -3.43
C ASP A 73 2.27 11.76 -2.37
N ALA A 74 1.47 10.72 -2.12
CA ALA A 74 0.59 10.67 -0.97
C ALA A 74 1.39 10.69 0.35
N ALA A 75 0.76 11.17 1.41
CA ALA A 75 1.29 11.17 2.75
C ALA A 75 1.62 9.74 3.19
N ARG A 76 2.78 9.59 3.86
CA ARG A 76 3.30 8.28 4.27
C ARG A 76 2.30 7.43 5.05
N ALA A 77 1.52 8.04 5.95
CA ALA A 77 0.51 7.34 6.72
C ALA A 77 -0.63 6.77 5.85
N THR A 78 -0.97 7.45 4.74
CA THR A 78 -1.97 6.99 3.77
C THR A 78 -1.43 5.84 2.93
N GLU A 79 -0.15 5.88 2.54
CA GLU A 79 0.53 4.76 1.87
C GLU A 79 0.60 3.53 2.78
N ASP A 80 1.02 3.71 4.03
CA ASP A 80 1.14 2.62 5.02
C ASP A 80 -0.23 1.95 5.27
N ALA A 81 -1.33 2.72 5.28
CA ALA A 81 -2.68 2.17 5.42
C ALA A 81 -3.07 1.26 4.23
N LEU A 82 -2.70 1.62 3.00
CA LEU A 82 -2.90 0.76 1.83
C LEU A 82 -2.04 -0.50 1.89
N TYR A 83 -0.79 -0.36 2.35
CA TYR A 83 0.09 -1.50 2.58
C TYR A 83 -0.51 -2.47 3.59
N GLU A 84 -0.91 -2.00 4.78
CA GLU A 84 -1.55 -2.81 5.81
C GLU A 84 -2.82 -3.50 5.31
N ALA A 85 -3.69 -2.77 4.59
CA ALA A 85 -4.91 -3.34 4.03
C ALA A 85 -4.61 -4.46 3.00
N SER A 86 -3.55 -4.32 2.21
CA SER A 86 -3.14 -5.34 1.24
C SER A 86 -2.57 -6.60 1.89
N GLU A 87 -1.84 -6.46 3.00
CA GLU A 87 -1.34 -7.61 3.77
C GLU A 87 -2.49 -8.35 4.45
N VAL A 88 -3.50 -7.62 4.96
CA VAL A 88 -4.74 -8.24 5.47
C VAL A 88 -5.46 -9.03 4.38
N LEU A 89 -5.60 -8.47 3.17
CA LEU A 89 -6.21 -9.16 2.03
C LEU A 89 -5.48 -10.47 1.70
N ARG A 90 -4.15 -10.44 1.62
CA ARG A 90 -3.32 -11.65 1.36
C ARG A 90 -3.47 -12.73 2.42
N ALA A 91 -3.76 -12.34 3.67
CA ALA A 91 -3.89 -13.27 4.78
C ALA A 91 -5.29 -13.90 4.93
N THR A 92 -6.27 -13.50 4.11
CA THR A 92 -7.64 -14.01 4.22
C THR A 92 -7.74 -15.49 3.86
N ALA A 93 -8.50 -16.23 4.67
CA ALA A 93 -8.68 -17.68 4.49
C ALA A 93 -10.10 -18.06 4.10
N THR A 94 -11.06 -17.15 4.27
CA THR A 94 -12.48 -17.37 3.96
C THR A 94 -12.99 -16.37 2.92
N ALA A 95 -14.04 -16.74 2.19
CA ALA A 95 -14.68 -15.87 1.20
C ALA A 95 -15.18 -14.56 1.81
N ALA A 96 -15.80 -14.63 2.99
CA ALA A 96 -16.33 -13.44 3.67
C ALA A 96 -15.23 -12.48 4.16
N GLU A 97 -14.10 -13.02 4.66
CA GLU A 97 -12.94 -12.20 5.03
C GLU A 97 -12.31 -11.56 3.79
N ALA A 98 -12.18 -12.31 2.70
CA ALA A 98 -11.62 -11.82 1.43
C ALA A 98 -12.45 -10.66 0.88
N ASP A 99 -13.78 -10.78 0.85
CA ASP A 99 -14.67 -9.71 0.37
C ASP A 99 -14.56 -8.44 1.22
N ALA A 100 -14.53 -8.59 2.55
CA ALA A 100 -14.38 -7.47 3.47
C ALA A 100 -13.01 -6.79 3.34
N ALA A 101 -11.93 -7.59 3.24
CA ALA A 101 -10.58 -7.08 3.05
C ALA A 101 -10.43 -6.38 1.69
N LEU A 102 -11.03 -6.91 0.62
CA LEU A 102 -11.00 -6.30 -0.70
C LEU A 102 -11.66 -4.90 -0.68
N ALA A 103 -12.80 -4.76 0.00
CA ALA A 103 -13.45 -3.48 0.16
C ALA A 103 -12.59 -2.48 0.95
N ALA A 104 -11.91 -2.94 2.01
CA ALA A 104 -10.99 -2.10 2.79
C ALA A 104 -9.76 -1.68 1.96
N THR A 105 -9.18 -2.59 1.18
CA THR A 105 -8.08 -2.31 0.26
C THR A 105 -8.50 -1.28 -0.80
N ALA A 106 -9.70 -1.39 -1.37
CA ALA A 106 -10.24 -0.42 -2.32
C ALA A 106 -10.40 0.97 -1.68
N GLN A 107 -10.93 1.04 -0.46
CA GLN A 107 -11.08 2.30 0.27
C GLN A 107 -9.73 2.96 0.57
N ALA A 108 -8.72 2.18 0.96
CA ALA A 108 -7.37 2.70 1.18
C ALA A 108 -6.71 3.16 -0.13
N ALA A 109 -6.94 2.46 -1.25
CA ALA A 109 -6.45 2.87 -2.56
C ALA A 109 -7.06 4.20 -3.01
N ASP A 110 -8.36 4.40 -2.81
CA ASP A 110 -9.03 5.67 -3.10
C ASP A 110 -8.50 6.80 -2.21
N ALA A 111 -8.19 6.52 -0.95
CA ALA A 111 -7.58 7.49 -0.04
C ALA A 111 -6.18 7.92 -0.52
N VAL A 112 -5.33 6.99 -0.97
CA VAL A 112 -4.01 7.29 -1.54
C VAL A 112 -4.15 8.20 -2.77
N ARG A 113 -5.06 7.89 -3.69
CA ARG A 113 -5.29 8.72 -4.89
C ARG A 113 -5.72 10.13 -4.52
N ALA A 114 -6.71 10.25 -3.64
CA ALA A 114 -7.26 11.53 -3.22
C ALA A 114 -6.21 12.39 -2.50
N ASP A 115 -5.38 11.79 -1.65
CA ASP A 115 -4.34 12.50 -0.89
C ASP A 115 -3.23 13.02 -1.81
N ALA A 116 -2.73 12.19 -2.72
CA ALA A 116 -1.76 12.61 -3.74
C ALA A 116 -2.32 13.73 -4.65
N GLU A 117 -3.57 13.62 -5.10
CA GLU A 117 -4.21 14.69 -5.89
C GLU A 117 -4.36 15.99 -5.11
N ALA A 118 -4.70 15.92 -3.82
CA ALA A 118 -4.75 17.09 -2.95
C ALA A 118 -3.36 17.72 -2.76
N TYR A 119 -2.32 16.90 -2.59
CA TYR A 119 -0.94 17.38 -2.50
C TYR A 119 -0.52 18.10 -3.79
N ARG A 120 -0.75 17.50 -4.96
CA ARG A 120 -0.48 18.13 -6.26
C ARG A 120 -1.23 19.45 -6.44
N ALA A 121 -2.50 19.50 -6.05
CA ALA A 121 -3.28 20.74 -6.09
C ALA A 121 -2.69 21.82 -5.17
N SER A 122 -2.23 21.44 -3.97
CA SER A 122 -1.60 22.37 -3.03
C SER A 122 -0.29 22.95 -3.58
N LEU A 123 0.50 22.16 -4.33
CA LEU A 123 1.71 22.65 -5.00
C LEU A 123 1.39 23.67 -6.09
N VAL A 124 0.32 23.44 -6.87
CA VAL A 124 -0.14 24.40 -7.89
C VAL A 124 -0.59 25.71 -7.24
N GLU A 125 -1.34 25.64 -6.13
CA GLU A 125 -1.79 26.84 -5.41
C GLU A 125 -0.61 27.60 -4.78
N ALA A 126 0.30 26.90 -4.10
CA ALA A 126 1.47 27.49 -3.48
C ALA A 126 2.41 28.12 -4.52
N SER A 127 2.58 27.47 -5.68
CA SER A 127 3.39 28.02 -6.78
C SER A 127 2.71 29.17 -7.49
N ALA A 128 1.37 29.21 -7.61
CA ALA A 128 0.69 30.32 -8.29
C ALA A 128 0.97 31.70 -7.67
N ALA A 129 1.28 31.75 -6.37
CA ALA A 129 1.60 33.00 -5.66
C ALA A 129 3.06 33.45 -5.81
N THR A 130 3.98 32.56 -6.19
CA THR A 130 5.45 32.80 -6.18
C THR A 130 6.11 32.54 -7.52
N ASN A 131 5.45 31.80 -8.42
CA ASN A 131 5.97 31.42 -9.71
C ASN A 131 5.91 32.62 -10.66
N THR A 132 7.08 33.19 -10.91
CA THR A 132 7.29 34.28 -11.87
C THR A 132 7.71 33.77 -13.25
N GLN A 133 7.85 32.45 -13.41
CA GLN A 133 8.20 31.84 -14.68
C GLN A 133 7.04 31.99 -15.68
N PRO A 134 7.28 32.55 -16.87
CA PRO A 134 6.25 32.70 -17.88
C PRO A 134 5.76 31.34 -18.39
N THR A 135 4.44 31.12 -18.33
CA THR A 135 3.75 29.94 -18.84
C THR A 135 2.98 30.28 -20.14
N GLY A 136 2.38 29.29 -20.81
CA GLY A 136 1.46 29.54 -21.93
C GLY A 136 2.09 29.61 -23.34
N GLY A 137 3.32 29.14 -23.52
CA GLY A 137 3.92 28.92 -24.84
C GLY A 137 4.59 30.13 -25.48
N ASP A 138 4.76 31.24 -24.75
CA ASP A 138 5.63 32.34 -25.18
C ASP A 138 7.10 31.93 -25.01
N VAL A 139 7.65 31.33 -26.07
CA VAL A 139 9.03 30.85 -26.12
C VAL A 139 10.03 31.99 -25.88
N ALA A 140 9.75 33.22 -26.32
CA ALA A 140 10.68 34.33 -26.15
C ALA A 140 10.74 34.79 -24.68
N ALA A 141 9.59 34.88 -24.02
CA ALA A 141 9.51 35.17 -22.59
C ALA A 141 10.16 34.05 -21.76
N GLN A 142 9.94 32.78 -22.13
CA GLN A 142 10.55 31.62 -21.46
C GLN A 142 12.07 31.60 -21.62
N MET A 143 12.59 31.82 -22.83
CA MET A 143 14.03 31.88 -23.07
C MET A 143 14.67 33.07 -22.36
N SER A 144 14.01 34.24 -22.33
CA SER A 144 14.50 35.40 -21.60
C SER A 144 14.56 35.15 -20.09
N TYR A 145 13.51 34.53 -19.52
CA TYR A 145 13.49 34.14 -18.11
C TYR A 145 14.60 33.12 -17.80
N LEU A 146 14.76 32.08 -18.63
CA LEU A 146 15.85 31.12 -18.50
C LEU A 146 17.21 31.81 -18.54
N HIS A 147 17.49 32.65 -19.53
CA HIS A 147 18.76 33.38 -19.61
C HIS A 147 19.03 34.30 -18.41
N GLN A 148 17.97 34.86 -17.81
CA GLN A 148 18.08 35.72 -16.63
C GLN A 148 18.40 34.94 -15.35
N TYR A 149 17.83 33.74 -15.18
CA TYR A 149 17.92 32.96 -13.95
C TYR A 149 18.79 31.69 -14.06
N VAL A 150 19.36 31.36 -15.23
CA VAL A 150 20.19 30.16 -15.44
C VAL A 150 21.46 30.12 -14.58
N PHE A 151 21.96 31.28 -14.14
CA PHE A 151 23.12 31.38 -13.25
C PHE A 151 22.74 31.72 -11.79
N ASP A 152 21.47 32.03 -11.53
CA ASP A 152 20.92 32.32 -10.20
C ASP A 152 20.05 31.14 -9.76
N TYR A 153 20.70 30.02 -9.42
CA TYR A 153 20.02 28.92 -8.74
C TYR A 153 19.62 29.37 -7.34
N ASN A 154 18.42 29.91 -7.21
CA ASN A 154 17.90 30.37 -5.93
C ASN A 154 17.39 29.18 -5.12
N SER A 155 18.33 28.49 -4.47
CA SER A 155 18.05 27.36 -3.56
C SER A 155 17.05 27.70 -2.45
N ALA A 156 16.85 28.99 -2.13
CA ALA A 156 15.87 29.45 -1.17
C ALA A 156 14.46 29.67 -1.75
N GLN A 157 14.31 29.93 -3.06
CA GLN A 157 13.01 30.08 -3.73
C GLN A 157 12.48 28.75 -4.29
N TRP A 158 13.36 27.86 -4.72
CA TRP A 158 12.98 26.62 -5.41
C TRP A 158 12.73 25.46 -4.43
N GLY A 159 13.07 25.62 -3.15
CA GLY A 159 12.72 24.67 -2.09
C GLY A 159 13.45 23.31 -2.16
N ASP A 160 14.38 23.13 -3.09
CA ASP A 160 14.96 21.83 -3.45
C ASP A 160 16.06 21.31 -2.53
N TYR A 161 16.56 22.12 -1.58
CA TYR A 161 17.49 21.61 -0.57
C TYR A 161 16.73 21.04 0.63
N ASN A 162 16.33 19.78 0.55
CA ASN A 162 16.02 19.03 1.76
C ASN A 162 17.33 18.74 2.54
N PRO A 163 17.32 18.75 3.89
CA PRO A 163 18.52 18.51 4.71
C PRO A 163 19.08 17.07 4.61
N TYR A 164 18.45 16.19 3.83
CA TYR A 164 18.83 14.80 3.57
C TYR A 164 19.42 14.57 2.17
N GLY A 165 19.68 15.63 1.39
CA GLY A 165 20.60 15.59 0.25
C GLY A 165 20.14 14.84 -0.99
N GLY A 166 18.88 15.00 -1.41
CA GLY A 166 18.41 14.47 -2.69
C GLY A 166 17.73 15.54 -3.54
N ASP A 167 18.39 15.98 -4.61
CA ASP A 167 17.81 16.79 -5.69
C ASP A 167 17.98 16.02 -7.01
N CYS A 168 16.87 15.81 -7.73
CA CYS A 168 16.82 15.16 -9.05
C CYS A 168 17.50 15.99 -10.17
N THR A 169 17.98 17.19 -9.86
CA THR A 169 18.66 18.11 -10.77
C THR A 169 20.17 18.13 -10.58
N ASN A 170 20.72 17.38 -9.62
CA ASN A 170 22.17 17.29 -9.46
C ASN A 170 22.78 16.29 -10.45
N TYR A 171 22.80 16.65 -11.74
CA TYR A 171 23.58 15.95 -12.77
C TYR A 171 25.10 16.18 -12.64
N ALA A 172 25.56 16.81 -11.56
CA ALA A 172 26.96 17.07 -11.25
C ALA A 172 27.32 16.51 -9.87
N SER A 173 27.23 15.20 -9.70
CA SER A 173 28.04 14.45 -8.73
C SER A 173 29.14 13.68 -9.46
#